data_AF-A0A7Y1SJP5-F1
#
_entry.id   AF-A0A7Y1SJP5-F1
#
_cell.length_a   1.000
_cell.length_b   1.000
_cell.length_c   1.000
_cell.angle_alpha   90.00
_cell.angle_beta   90.00
_cell.angle_gamma   90.00
#
_symmetry.space_group_name_H-M   'P 1'
#
loop_
_entity.id
_entity.type
_entity.pdbx_description
1 polymer ?
#
loop_
_entity_poly.entity_id
_entity_poly.type
_entity_poly.pdbx_seq_one_letter_code
_entity_poly.pdbx_strand_id
1 'polypeptide(L)'
;MSMYAYDFQTCGFAIIDDVRAIIESQPEWDFSNSIKAAEANCVVAAKRFGYTRLTSDEHHALVDFLVAKKAGLHIATYAWGTYADLKAKQSTEFANKAELATA
;
A
#
# COMPACT_ATOMS: atom_id res chain seq x y z
N MET A 1 8.90 -21.11 24.65
CA MET A 1 8.27 -19.82 24.30
C MET A 1 8.62 -19.59 22.84
N SER A 2 7.70 -19.90 21.92
CA SER A 2 7.99 -19.91 20.49
C SER A 2 8.14 -18.47 20.00
N MET A 3 9.35 -18.09 19.57
CA MET A 3 9.58 -16.89 18.78
C MET A 3 8.68 -16.98 17.55
N TYR A 4 7.70 -16.09 17.43
CA TYR A 4 7.05 -15.88 16.15
C TYR A 4 8.12 -15.31 15.21
N ALA A 5 8.67 -16.17 14.36
CA ALA A 5 9.39 -15.72 13.18
C ALA A 5 8.36 -15.00 12.31
N TYR A 6 8.19 -13.70 12.54
CA TYR A 6 7.62 -12.81 11.54
C TYR A 6 8.69 -12.73 10.45
N ASP A 7 8.73 -13.73 9.56
CA ASP A 7 9.40 -13.61 8.29
C ASP A 7 8.72 -12.45 7.57
N PHE A 8 9.23 -11.23 7.77
CA PHE A 8 8.84 -10.05 7.01
C PHE A 8 9.29 -10.31 5.58
N GLN A 9 8.44 -11.01 4.83
CA GLN A 9 8.62 -11.22 3.41
C GLN A 9 8.39 -9.86 2.74
N THR A 10 9.47 -9.10 2.59
CA THR A 10 9.43 -7.75 2.00
C THR A 10 9.19 -7.88 0.50
N CYS A 11 8.40 -6.99 -0.08
CA CYS A 11 8.20 -6.96 -1.54
C CYS A 11 9.28 -6.13 -2.26
N GLY A 12 10.31 -5.68 -1.53
CA GLY A 12 11.40 -4.85 -2.06
C GLY A 12 11.08 -3.37 -2.18
N PHE A 13 9.86 -2.95 -1.82
CA PHE A 13 9.41 -1.56 -1.83
C PHE A 13 9.05 -1.13 -0.41
N ALA A 14 9.91 -0.31 0.21
CA ALA A 14 9.76 0.10 1.62
C ALA A 14 8.37 0.67 1.94
N ILE A 15 7.81 1.50 1.06
CA ILE A 15 6.48 2.08 1.26
C ILE A 15 5.39 1.00 1.23
N ILE A 16 5.49 0.01 0.35
CA ILE A 16 4.49 -1.06 0.28
C ILE A 16 4.61 -1.99 1.48
N ASP A 17 5.81 -2.22 1.98
CA ASP A 17 6.02 -2.97 3.21
C ASP A 17 5.45 -2.21 4.44
N ASP A 18 5.60 -0.89 4.49
CA ASP A 18 4.98 -0.04 5.52
C ASP A 18 3.45 -0.06 5.42
N VAL A 19 2.90 0.09 4.21
CA VAL A 19 1.46 -0.02 3.96
C VAL A 19 0.96 -1.40 4.43
N ARG A 20 1.66 -2.49 4.08
CA ARG A 20 1.32 -3.85 4.52
C ARG A 20 1.26 -3.94 6.04
N ALA A 21 2.28 -3.47 6.74
CA ALA A 21 2.32 -3.53 8.20
C ALA A 21 1.15 -2.75 8.83
N ILE A 22 0.83 -1.57 8.29
CA ILE A 22 -0.27 -0.73 8.77
C ILE A 22 -1.62 -1.40 8.54
N ILE A 23 -1.87 -1.96 7.36
CA ILE A 23 -3.16 -2.57 7.03
C ILE A 23 -3.36 -3.92 7.73
N GLU A 24 -2.31 -4.75 7.85
CA GLU A 24 -2.39 -6.03 8.56
C GLU A 24 -2.58 -5.84 10.08
N SER A 25 -2.25 -4.66 10.61
CA SER A 25 -2.53 -4.30 12.01
C SER A 25 -3.99 -3.88 12.27
N GLN A 26 -4.80 -3.70 11.22
CA GLN A 26 -6.20 -3.28 11.39
C GLN A 26 -7.04 -4.41 11.98
N PRO A 27 -7.88 -4.12 13.01
CA PRO A 27 -8.74 -5.13 13.64
C PRO A 27 -9.89 -5.58 12.73
N GLU A 28 -10.29 -4.74 11.77
CA GLU A 28 -11.41 -4.99 10.86
C GLU A 28 -10.89 -5.18 9.43
N TRP A 29 -10.78 -6.43 8.99
CA TRP A 29 -10.41 -6.77 7.62
C TRP A 29 -11.65 -7.20 6.83
N ASP A 30 -11.93 -6.53 5.70
CA ASP A 30 -12.98 -6.96 4.76
C ASP A 30 -12.40 -7.80 3.62
N PHE A 31 -13.15 -8.81 3.21
CA PHE A 31 -12.75 -9.73 2.15
C PHE A 31 -13.69 -9.63 0.95
N SER A 32 -13.09 -9.70 -0.23
CA SER A 32 -13.77 -9.82 -1.50
C SER A 32 -14.13 -11.28 -1.80
N ASN A 33 -15.29 -11.47 -2.44
CA ASN A 33 -15.80 -12.79 -2.81
C ASN A 33 -14.95 -13.48 -3.89
N SER A 34 -14.13 -12.73 -4.64
CA SER A 34 -13.26 -13.29 -5.67
C SER A 34 -12.02 -12.44 -5.92
N ILE A 35 -10.99 -13.07 -6.52
CA ILE A 35 -9.77 -12.40 -6.98
C ILE A 35 -10.11 -11.28 -7.96
N LYS A 36 -10.97 -11.53 -8.96
CA LYS A 36 -11.43 -10.52 -9.93
C LYS A 36 -12.10 -9.33 -9.26
N ALA A 37 -12.90 -9.57 -8.22
CA ALA A 37 -13.54 -8.50 -7.48
C ALA A 37 -12.51 -7.72 -6.61
N ALA A 38 -11.49 -8.38 -6.06
CA ALA A 38 -10.40 -7.70 -5.36
C ALA A 38 -9.57 -6.82 -6.30
N GLU A 39 -9.27 -7.29 -7.52
CA GLU A 39 -8.61 -6.49 -8.56
C GLU A 39 -9.43 -5.26 -8.93
N ALA A 40 -10.75 -5.44 -9.17
CA ALA A 40 -11.65 -4.34 -9.46
C ALA A 40 -11.70 -3.32 -8.32
N ASN A 41 -11.75 -3.79 -7.06
CA ASN A 41 -11.72 -2.94 -5.88
C ASN A 41 -10.41 -2.14 -5.80
N CYS A 42 -9.27 -2.76 -6.10
CA CYS A 42 -7.97 -2.07 -6.14
C CYS A 42 -7.96 -0.94 -7.18
N VAL A 43 -8.49 -1.20 -8.38
CA VAL A 43 -8.59 -0.16 -9.43
C VAL A 43 -9.53 0.98 -9.00
N VAL A 44 -10.67 0.67 -8.38
CA VAL A 44 -11.61 1.68 -7.89
C VAL A 44 -10.98 2.52 -6.77
N ALA A 45 -10.31 1.87 -5.82
CA ALA A 45 -9.60 2.53 -4.72
C ALA A 45 -8.48 3.44 -5.23
N ALA A 46 -7.59 2.92 -6.08
CA ALA A 46 -6.46 3.66 -6.65
C ALA A 46 -6.91 4.95 -7.36
N LYS A 47 -8.00 4.87 -8.13
CA LYS A 47 -8.58 6.02 -8.84
C LYS A 47 -9.01 7.15 -7.90
N ARG A 48 -9.46 6.85 -6.68
CA ARG A 48 -9.85 7.88 -5.69
C ARG A 48 -8.68 8.76 -5.26
N PHE A 49 -7.46 8.24 -5.32
CA PHE A 49 -6.24 8.94 -4.95
C PHE A 49 -5.43 9.44 -6.16
N GLY A 50 -6.05 9.47 -7.35
CA GLY A 50 -5.41 9.99 -8.56
C GLY A 50 -4.56 8.97 -9.34
N TYR A 51 -4.46 7.72 -8.88
CA TYR A 51 -3.74 6.66 -9.58
C TYR A 51 -4.63 5.97 -10.63
N THR A 52 -4.95 6.69 -11.71
CA THR A 52 -5.77 6.18 -12.82
C THR A 52 -5.04 5.16 -13.69
N ARG A 53 -3.70 5.20 -13.72
CA ARG A 53 -2.86 4.23 -14.43
C ARG A 53 -1.83 3.65 -13.46
N LEU A 54 -1.93 2.35 -13.20
CA LEU A 54 -1.01 1.60 -12.35
C LEU A 54 0.21 1.20 -13.17
N THR A 55 1.13 2.14 -13.41
CA THR A 55 2.29 1.90 -14.28
C THR A 55 3.57 1.55 -13.56
N SER A 56 3.66 1.84 -12.25
CA SER A 56 4.85 1.57 -11.47
C SER A 56 4.85 0.14 -10.94
N ASP A 57 6.02 -0.49 -10.88
CA ASP A 57 6.21 -1.79 -10.22
C ASP A 57 5.74 -1.77 -8.76
N GLU A 58 5.87 -0.62 -8.09
CA GLU A 58 5.39 -0.42 -6.72
C GLU A 58 3.86 -0.47 -6.63
N HIS A 59 3.16 0.08 -7.64
CA HIS A 59 1.71 -0.03 -7.73
C HIS A 59 1.27 -1.48 -7.95
N HIS A 60 1.98 -2.22 -8.82
CA HIS A 60 1.69 -3.63 -9.05
C HIS A 60 1.93 -4.46 -7.78
N ALA A 61 3.02 -4.20 -7.04
CA ALA A 61 3.28 -4.88 -5.78
C ALA A 61 2.16 -4.68 -4.74
N LEU A 62 1.60 -3.47 -4.65
CA LEU A 62 0.45 -3.19 -3.77
C LEU A 62 -0.80 -3.95 -4.22
N VAL A 63 -1.10 -3.95 -5.52
CA VAL A 63 -2.25 -4.69 -6.07
C VAL A 63 -2.09 -6.19 -5.84
N ASP A 64 -0.94 -6.76 -6.17
CA ASP A 64 -0.67 -8.19 -6.02
C ASP A 64 -0.84 -8.63 -4.56
N PHE A 65 -0.34 -7.82 -3.62
CA PHE A 65 -0.56 -8.06 -2.19
C PHE A 65 -2.05 -8.05 -1.83
N LEU A 66 -2.78 -6.99 -2.20
CA LEU A 66 -4.20 -6.83 -1.86
C LEU A 66 -5.07 -7.93 -2.50
N VAL A 67 -4.76 -8.30 -3.73
CA VAL A 67 -5.46 -9.35 -4.49
C VAL A 67 -5.17 -10.72 -3.89
N ALA A 68 -3.93 -11.03 -3.52
CA ALA A 68 -3.56 -12.28 -2.87
C ALA A 68 -4.31 -12.48 -1.54
N LYS A 69 -4.53 -11.39 -0.80
CA LYS A 69 -5.30 -11.39 0.45
C LYS A 69 -6.82 -11.27 0.24
N LYS A 70 -7.28 -11.20 -1.02
CA LYS A 70 -8.68 -10.94 -1.39
C LYS A 70 -9.25 -9.72 -0.67
N ALA A 71 -8.51 -8.61 -0.62
CA ALA A 71 -8.96 -7.39 0.03
C ALA A 71 -10.31 -6.92 -0.52
N GLY A 72 -11.24 -6.62 0.38
CA GLY A 72 -12.48 -5.94 0.03
C GLY A 72 -12.24 -4.46 -0.28
N LEU A 73 -13.31 -3.72 -0.58
CA LEU A 73 -13.19 -2.34 -1.04
C LEU A 73 -12.71 -1.41 0.07
N HIS A 74 -13.05 -1.68 1.33
CA HIS A 74 -12.68 -0.82 2.45
C HIS A 74 -11.17 -0.89 2.72
N ILE A 75 -10.62 -2.09 2.90
CA ILE A 75 -9.19 -2.30 3.07
C ILE A 75 -8.41 -1.84 1.83
N ALA A 76 -8.90 -2.10 0.62
CA ALA A 76 -8.25 -1.60 -0.59
C ALA A 76 -8.18 -0.06 -0.60
N THR A 77 -9.28 0.62 -0.26
CA THR A 77 -9.31 2.09 -0.18
C THR A 77 -8.36 2.61 0.89
N TYR A 78 -8.35 1.98 2.07
CA TYR A 78 -7.46 2.36 3.16
C TYR A 78 -5.99 2.19 2.77
N ALA A 79 -5.61 1.05 2.19
CA ALA A 79 -4.26 0.77 1.71
C ALA A 79 -3.76 1.80 0.69
N TRP A 80 -4.59 2.14 -0.30
CA TRP A 80 -4.25 3.17 -1.30
C TRP A 80 -4.13 4.58 -0.70
N GLY A 81 -4.94 4.89 0.33
CA GLY A 81 -4.83 6.15 1.07
C GLY A 81 -3.54 6.24 1.88
N THR A 82 -3.19 5.18 2.60
CA THR A 82 -1.93 5.08 3.33
C THR A 82 -0.73 5.20 2.38
N TYR A 83 -0.77 4.51 1.24
CA TYR A 83 0.26 4.62 0.21
C TYR A 83 0.45 6.07 -0.27
N ALA A 84 -0.66 6.76 -0.59
CA ALA A 84 -0.62 8.14 -1.06
C ALA A 84 -0.03 9.11 -0.01
N ASP A 85 -0.44 8.94 1.25
CA ASP A 85 0.05 9.74 2.38
C ASP A 85 1.55 9.54 2.62
N LEU A 86 2.02 8.28 2.64
CA LEU A 86 3.44 7.96 2.79
C LEU A 86 4.28 8.50 1.62
N LYS A 87 3.77 8.39 0.38
CA LYS A 87 4.42 8.98 -0.80
C LYS A 87 4.54 10.50 -0.73
N ALA A 88 3.49 11.17 -0.26
CA ALA A 88 3.49 12.62 -0.10
C ALA A 88 4.53 13.05 0.95
N LYS A 89 4.55 12.39 2.12
CA LYS A 89 5.53 12.65 3.19
C LYS A 89 6.96 12.50 2.72
N GLN A 90 7.27 11.39 2.04
CA GLN A 90 8.60 11.14 1.51
C GLN A 90 9.04 12.26 0.53
N SER A 91 8.14 12.71 -0.34
CA SER A 91 8.43 13.79 -1.29
C SER A 91 8.73 15.12 -0.59
N THR A 92 7.98 15.45 0.47
CA THR A 92 8.22 16.66 1.29
C THR A 92 9.55 16.59 2.04
N GLU A 93 9.91 15.43 2.60
CA GLU A 93 11.18 15.25 3.30
C GLU A 93 12.39 15.40 2.36
N PHE A 94 12.28 14.91 1.13
CA PHE A 94 13.31 15.11 0.10
C PHE A 94 13.45 16.59 -0.30
N ALA A 95 12.34 17.32 -0.45
CA ALA A 95 12.35 18.74 -0.75
C ALA A 95 13.06 19.55 0.35
N ASN A 96 12.68 19.33 1.61
CA ASN A 96 13.28 20.02 2.76
C ASN A 96 14.79 19.74 2.90
N LYS A 97 15.21 18.49 2.65
CA LYS A 97 16.65 18.12 2.69
C LYS A 97 17.44 18.75 1.55
N ALA A 98 16.84 18.91 0.38
CA ALA A 98 17.50 19.57 -0.75
C ALA A 98 17.73 21.06 -0.47
N GLU A 99 16.74 21.75 0.10
CA GLU A 99 16.88 23.17 0.47
C GLU A 99 17.98 23.39 1.52
N LEU A 100 18.05 22.54 2.55
CA LEU A 100 19.09 22.55 3.59
C LEU A 100 20.51 22.25 3.06
N ALA A 101 20.65 21.53 1.94
CA ALA A 101 21.96 21.20 1.38
C ALA A 101 22.52 22.32 0.47
N THR A 102 21.69 23.29 0.09
CA THR A 102 22.03 24.43 -0.77
C THR A 102 22.14 25.77 -0.04
N ALA A 103 21.85 25.80 1.27
CA ALA A 103 21.98 26.97 2.14
C ALA A 103 23.30 26.93 2.92
#